data_AF-A0A7J0AAI4-F1
#
_entry.id   AF-A0A7J0AAI4-F1
#
_cell.length_a   1.000
_cell.length_b   1.000
_cell.length_c   1.000
_cell.angle_alpha   90.00
_cell.angle_beta   90.00
_cell.angle_gamma   90.00
#
_symmetry.space_group_name_H-M   'P 1'
#
loop_
_entity.id
_entity.type
_entity.pdbx_description
1 polymer ?
#
loop_
_entity_poly.entity_id
_entity_poly.type
_entity_poly.pdbx_seq_one_letter_code
_entity_poly.pdbx_strand_id
1 'polypeptide(L)'
;MPPIEKLLISPIFLMGILGLTIFIGWLFAVKLFTPQENFWRISNFIGLLFTCFGILGIVKDSRQIIFEREFYRKQSMIEGQYKWRLLSNLNEDYYCHEFIETEYSPSNLDLIQEDYYTTCNWIKNNKTYLAQCYYEQELIDQDSINYPILQTTDQILMNYFGDLKQCIIDYNNDIYELNEYERGQRPNTFELFYIIFSPLFLSIGLGWEFVKFIAKR
;
A
#
# COMPACT_ATOMS: atom_id res chain seq x y z
N MET A 1 20.02 -5.27 -2.68
CA MET A 1 20.23 -4.90 -4.10
C MET A 1 21.68 -5.16 -4.47
N PRO A 2 21.95 -6.12 -5.38
CA PRO A 2 23.30 -6.41 -5.86
C PRO A 2 23.99 -5.17 -6.47
N PRO A 3 25.33 -5.11 -6.43
CA PRO A 3 26.11 -3.93 -6.82
C PRO A 3 25.92 -3.52 -8.29
N ILE A 4 25.59 -4.49 -9.16
CA ILE A 4 25.37 -4.27 -10.59
C ILE A 4 24.09 -3.45 -10.83
N GLU A 5 23.01 -3.73 -10.10
CA GLU A 5 21.73 -3.01 -10.26
C GLU A 5 21.86 -1.54 -9.82
N LYS A 6 22.58 -1.29 -8.72
CA LYS A 6 22.90 0.07 -8.26
C LYS A 6 23.70 0.86 -9.28
N LEU A 7 24.60 0.19 -10.01
CA LEU A 7 25.37 0.81 -11.08
C LEU A 7 24.47 1.20 -12.26
N LEU A 8 23.58 0.30 -12.69
CA LEU A 8 22.70 0.50 -13.86
C LEU A 8 21.69 1.64 -13.68
N ILE A 9 21.31 1.95 -12.44
CA ILE A 9 20.39 3.03 -12.09
C ILE A 9 21.14 4.33 -11.73
N SER A 10 22.47 4.28 -11.59
CA SER A 10 23.28 5.45 -11.19
C SER A 10 23.18 6.57 -12.24
N PRO A 11 22.79 7.81 -11.85
CA PRO A 11 22.71 8.94 -12.77
C PRO A 11 24.03 9.22 -13.49
N ILE A 12 25.17 9.06 -12.80
CA ILE A 12 26.50 9.27 -13.39
C ILE A 12 26.79 8.24 -14.48
N PHE A 13 26.43 6.98 -14.23
CA PHE A 13 26.62 5.90 -15.19
C PHE A 13 25.72 6.09 -16.42
N LEU A 14 24.46 6.47 -16.20
CA LEU A 14 23.49 6.78 -17.26
C LEU A 14 23.91 7.97 -18.12
N MET A 15 24.42 9.04 -17.50
CA MET A 15 25.02 10.17 -18.20
C MET A 15 26.25 9.75 -19.01
N GLY A 16 27.06 8.83 -18.47
CA GLY A 16 28.17 8.22 -19.20
C GLY A 16 27.71 7.45 -20.44
N ILE A 17 26.66 6.64 -20.32
CA ILE A 17 26.06 5.92 -21.45
C ILE A 17 25.50 6.89 -22.48
N LEU A 18 24.78 7.92 -22.05
CA LEU A 18 24.26 8.96 -22.94
C LEU A 18 25.39 9.67 -23.69
N GLY A 19 26.47 10.04 -23.00
CA GLY A 19 27.66 10.61 -23.65
C GLY A 19 28.32 9.64 -24.63
N LEU A 20 28.41 8.36 -24.26
CA LEU A 20 28.96 7.31 -25.11
C LEU A 20 28.11 7.08 -26.37
N THR A 21 26.78 7.02 -26.25
CA THR A 21 25.87 6.83 -27.40
C THR A 21 25.92 8.02 -28.33
N ILE A 22 26.00 9.24 -27.80
CA ILE A 22 26.21 10.46 -28.60
C ILE A 22 27.54 10.40 -29.34
N PHE A 23 28.64 10.09 -28.63
CA PHE A 23 29.97 10.06 -29.22
C PHE A 23 30.10 8.99 -30.31
N ILE A 24 29.68 7.76 -30.02
CA ILE A 24 29.72 6.63 -30.97
C ILE A 24 28.80 6.93 -32.15
N GLY A 25 27.55 7.32 -31.90
CA GLY A 25 26.59 7.61 -32.95
C GLY A 25 27.04 8.74 -33.86
N TRP A 26 27.62 9.81 -33.32
CA TRP A 26 28.22 10.89 -34.10
C TRP A 26 29.37 10.40 -34.98
N LEU A 27 30.28 9.62 -34.40
CA LEU A 27 31.44 9.07 -35.12
C LEU A 27 31.00 8.22 -36.32
N PHE A 28 30.00 7.37 -36.13
CA PHE A 28 29.46 6.54 -37.20
C PHE A 28 28.64 7.32 -38.23
N ALA A 29 27.74 8.20 -37.79
CA ALA A 29 26.78 8.87 -38.67
C ALA A 29 27.33 10.09 -39.42
N VAL A 30 28.41 10.71 -38.92
CA VAL A 30 29.01 11.90 -39.53
C VAL A 30 30.36 11.60 -40.18
N LYS A 31 31.18 10.73 -39.57
CA LYS A 31 32.58 10.56 -39.97
C LYS A 31 32.86 9.30 -40.78
N LEU A 32 32.13 8.21 -40.56
CA LEU A 32 32.40 6.91 -41.19
C LEU A 32 31.40 6.50 -42.27
N PHE A 33 30.12 6.84 -42.10
CA PHE A 33 29.06 6.55 -43.05
C PHE A 33 28.21 7.80 -43.27
N THR A 34 27.81 8.07 -44.52
CA THR A 34 26.74 9.02 -44.84
C THR A 34 25.43 8.25 -45.00
N PRO A 35 24.67 8.03 -43.90
CA PRO A 35 23.45 7.24 -43.93
C PRO A 35 22.39 7.80 -44.88
N GLN A 36 21.73 6.90 -45.62
CA GLN A 36 20.58 7.22 -46.47
C GLN A 36 19.36 7.65 -45.64
N GLU A 37 18.43 8.41 -46.23
CA GLU A 37 17.21 8.85 -45.55
C GLU A 37 16.39 7.72 -44.92
N ASN A 38 16.32 6.56 -45.58
CA ASN A 38 15.59 5.39 -45.07
C ASN A 38 16.19 4.85 -43.77
N PHE A 39 17.52 4.89 -43.63
CA PHE A 39 18.20 4.51 -42.39
C PHE A 39 17.80 5.44 -41.24
N TRP A 40 17.80 6.76 -41.48
CA TRP A 40 17.38 7.73 -40.47
C TRP A 40 15.94 7.56 -40.03
N ARG A 41 15.02 7.20 -40.93
CA ARG A 41 13.61 6.93 -40.58
C ARG A 41 13.46 5.72 -39.67
N ILE A 42 14.06 4.59 -40.03
CA ILE A 42 14.01 3.35 -39.23
C ILE A 42 14.68 3.58 -37.87
N SER A 43 15.84 4.24 -37.88
CA SER A 43 16.61 4.49 -36.68
C SER A 43 15.91 5.46 -35.72
N ASN A 44 15.21 6.47 -36.25
CA ASN A 44 14.37 7.38 -35.47
C ASN A 44 13.19 6.65 -34.80
N PHE A 45 12.56 5.72 -35.53
CA PHE A 45 11.51 4.89 -34.94
C PHE A 45 12.04 4.05 -33.78
N ILE A 46 13.23 3.45 -33.92
CA ILE A 46 13.88 2.67 -32.86
C ILE A 46 14.25 3.55 -31.65
N GLY A 47 14.82 4.74 -31.87
CA GLY A 47 15.16 5.70 -30.80
C GLY A 47 13.94 6.18 -30.01
N LEU A 48 12.84 6.50 -30.71
CA LEU A 48 11.57 6.85 -30.09
C LEU A 48 10.98 5.68 -29.29
N LEU A 49 11.05 4.46 -29.84
CA LEU A 49 10.55 3.25 -29.18
C LEU A 49 11.32 2.96 -27.89
N PHE A 50 12.66 3.12 -27.89
CA PHE A 50 13.47 3.05 -26.67
C PHE A 50 13.13 4.14 -25.66
N THR A 51 12.90 5.37 -26.13
CA THR A 51 12.47 6.48 -25.27
C THR A 51 11.12 6.20 -24.61
N CYS A 52 10.15 5.66 -25.36
CA CYS A 52 8.86 5.24 -24.84
C CYS A 52 8.99 4.15 -23.77
N PHE A 53 9.85 3.14 -24.00
CA PHE A 53 10.12 2.12 -22.99
C PHE A 53 10.84 2.69 -21.75
N GLY A 54 11.70 3.69 -21.93
CA GLY A 54 12.32 4.41 -20.82
C GLY A 54 11.30 5.15 -19.94
N ILE A 55 10.39 5.90 -20.57
CA ILE A 55 9.33 6.65 -19.87
C ILE A 55 8.38 5.71 -19.13
N LEU A 56 7.94 4.63 -19.78
CA LEU A 56 7.07 3.62 -19.15
C LEU A 56 7.69 3.03 -17.88
N GLY A 57 9.01 2.84 -17.86
CA GLY A 57 9.68 2.32 -16.67
C GLY A 57 9.77 3.32 -15.52
N ILE A 58 9.96 4.61 -15.81
CA ILE A 58 9.88 5.68 -14.79
C ILE A 58 8.47 5.76 -14.20
N VAL A 59 7.43 5.69 -15.03
CA VAL A 59 6.03 5.68 -14.55
C VAL A 59 5.81 4.48 -13.62
N LYS A 60 6.40 3.33 -13.94
CA LYS A 60 6.29 2.12 -13.12
C LYS A 60 7.03 2.22 -11.79
N ASP A 61 8.22 2.83 -11.78
CA ASP A 61 8.98 3.10 -10.55
C ASP A 61 8.24 4.09 -9.64
N SER A 62 7.64 5.13 -10.23
CA SER A 62 6.82 6.10 -9.49
C SER A 62 5.59 5.45 -8.83
N ARG A 63 5.03 4.40 -9.44
CA ARG A 63 3.94 3.62 -8.84
C ARG A 63 4.43 2.97 -7.54
N GLN A 64 5.57 2.28 -7.54
CA GLN A 64 6.08 1.63 -6.34
C GLN A 64 6.26 2.62 -5.17
N ILE A 65 6.80 3.81 -5.44
CA ILE A 65 6.95 4.87 -4.43
C ILE A 65 5.60 5.32 -3.86
N ILE A 66 4.57 5.44 -4.72
CA ILE A 66 3.20 5.77 -4.27
C ILE A 66 2.65 4.67 -3.38
N PHE A 67 2.75 3.40 -3.80
CA PHE A 67 2.27 2.25 -3.03
C PHE A 67 2.99 2.12 -1.68
N GLU A 68 4.29 2.41 -1.63
CA GLU A 68 5.07 2.45 -0.38
C GLU A 68 4.61 3.55 0.56
N ARG A 69 4.47 4.78 0.04
CA ARG A 69 3.99 5.92 0.83
C ARG A 69 2.58 5.69 1.37
N GLU A 70 1.68 5.21 0.53
CA GLU A 70 0.27 5.01 0.89
C GLU A 70 0.11 3.90 1.92
N PHE A 71 0.90 2.82 1.83
CA PHE A 71 0.97 1.78 2.86
C PHE A 71 1.37 2.34 4.21
N TYR A 72 2.49 3.06 4.32
CA TYR A 72 2.93 3.59 5.61
C TYR A 72 1.92 4.58 6.19
N ARG A 73 1.29 5.39 5.32
CA ARG A 73 0.21 6.28 5.74
C ARG A 73 -0.98 5.49 6.31
N LYS A 74 -1.41 4.44 5.61
CA LYS A 74 -2.53 3.59 6.06
C LYS A 74 -2.20 2.82 7.32
N GLN A 75 -1.00 2.26 7.43
CA GLN A 75 -0.55 1.57 8.63
C GLN A 75 -0.59 2.50 9.85
N SER A 76 -0.07 3.72 9.73
CA SER A 76 -0.13 4.72 10.79
C SER A 76 -1.55 5.13 11.15
N MET A 77 -2.45 5.24 10.16
CA MET A 77 -3.87 5.49 10.42
C MET A 77 -4.52 4.34 11.19
N ILE A 78 -4.24 3.09 10.82
CA ILE A 78 -4.79 1.90 11.48
C ILE A 78 -4.34 1.85 12.93
N GLU A 79 -3.03 2.03 13.17
CA GLU A 79 -2.46 2.07 14.52
C GLU A 79 -2.98 3.25 15.35
N GLY A 80 -3.24 4.40 14.73
CA GLY A 80 -3.78 5.57 15.42
C GLY A 80 -5.26 5.44 15.78
N GLN A 81 -6.07 4.98 14.83
CA GLN A 81 -7.53 4.97 14.96
C GLN A 81 -8.05 3.73 15.68
N TYR A 82 -7.60 2.53 15.29
CA TYR A 82 -8.18 1.28 15.80
C TYR A 82 -7.57 0.81 17.11
N LYS A 83 -6.37 1.27 17.47
CA LYS A 83 -5.82 0.99 18.81
C LYS A 83 -6.78 1.40 19.91
N TRP A 84 -7.38 2.60 19.78
CA TRP A 84 -8.35 3.09 20.75
C TRP A 84 -9.75 2.54 20.48
N ARG A 85 -10.24 2.66 19.24
CA ARG A 85 -11.62 2.26 18.89
C ARG A 85 -11.89 0.76 19.04
N LEU A 86 -10.89 -0.10 18.85
CA LEU A 86 -11.06 -1.55 18.99
C LEU A 86 -10.60 -2.02 20.37
N LEU A 87 -9.34 -1.80 20.73
CA LEU A 87 -8.79 -2.40 21.96
C LEU A 87 -9.34 -1.78 23.24
N SER A 88 -9.62 -0.46 23.25
CA SER A 88 -10.15 0.17 24.47
C SER A 88 -11.62 -0.14 24.70
N ASN A 89 -12.36 -0.44 23.63
CA ASN A 89 -13.73 -0.95 23.73
C ASN A 89 -13.77 -2.37 24.31
N LEU A 90 -12.67 -3.13 24.26
CA LEU A 90 -12.53 -4.43 24.91
C LEU A 90 -12.10 -4.33 26.39
N ASN A 91 -12.34 -3.18 27.02
CA ASN A 91 -12.09 -3.03 28.45
C ASN A 91 -13.23 -3.62 29.27
N GLU A 92 -12.89 -4.66 30.04
CA GLU A 92 -13.79 -5.39 30.91
C GLU A 92 -14.30 -4.53 32.06
N ASP A 93 -13.51 -3.58 32.55
CA ASP A 93 -13.81 -2.80 33.76
C ASP A 93 -15.11 -1.98 33.63
N TYR A 94 -15.47 -1.58 32.42
CA TYR A 94 -16.70 -0.82 32.17
C TYR A 94 -17.97 -1.65 32.25
N TYR A 95 -17.87 -2.98 32.11
CA TYR A 95 -19.04 -3.86 31.98
C TYR A 95 -19.08 -4.93 33.07
N CYS A 96 -17.94 -5.27 33.66
CA CYS A 96 -17.81 -6.25 34.73
C CYS A 96 -18.04 -5.61 36.11
N HIS A 97 -19.15 -4.88 36.29
CA HIS A 97 -19.53 -4.30 37.57
C HIS A 97 -20.92 -4.74 38.01
N GLU A 98 -21.13 -4.69 39.33
CA GLU A 98 -22.42 -4.95 39.97
C GLU A 98 -23.11 -3.63 40.27
N PHE A 99 -24.35 -3.48 39.82
CA PHE A 99 -25.19 -2.34 40.12
C PHE A 99 -25.71 -2.44 41.55
N ILE A 100 -25.68 -1.32 42.27
CA ILE A 100 -26.24 -1.23 43.61
C ILE A 100 -27.73 -0.85 43.48
N GLU A 101 -28.60 -1.69 44.04
CA GLU A 101 -30.03 -1.39 44.10
C GLU A 101 -30.30 -0.21 45.03
N THR A 102 -31.06 0.76 44.54
CA THR A 102 -31.46 1.97 45.28
C THR A 102 -32.95 2.22 45.10
N GLU A 103 -33.49 3.17 45.85
CA GLU A 103 -34.90 3.60 45.79
C GLU A 103 -35.33 4.06 44.38
N TYR A 104 -34.37 4.43 43.52
CA TYR A 104 -34.59 4.91 42.16
C TYR A 104 -34.25 3.87 41.10
N SER A 105 -33.89 2.64 41.50
CA SER A 105 -33.55 1.59 40.55
C SER A 105 -34.78 1.13 39.76
N PRO A 106 -34.60 0.81 38.47
CA PRO A 106 -35.69 0.33 37.65
C PRO A 106 -36.13 -1.07 38.10
N SER A 107 -37.41 -1.40 37.89
CA SER A 107 -37.98 -2.69 38.30
C SER A 107 -37.40 -3.91 37.59
N ASN A 108 -36.66 -3.71 36.50
CA ASN A 108 -35.98 -4.74 35.72
C ASN A 108 -34.45 -4.74 35.93
N LEU A 109 -33.96 -4.22 37.06
CA LEU A 109 -32.53 -4.12 37.36
C LEU A 109 -31.79 -5.45 37.20
N ASP A 110 -32.36 -6.57 37.66
CA ASP A 110 -31.75 -7.90 37.57
C ASP A 110 -31.48 -8.31 36.11
N LEU A 111 -32.40 -8.01 35.20
CA LEU A 111 -32.25 -8.32 33.78
C LEU A 111 -31.17 -7.43 33.13
N ILE A 112 -31.10 -6.16 33.53
CA ILE A 112 -30.03 -5.25 33.08
C ILE A 112 -28.68 -5.76 33.60
N GLN A 113 -28.60 -6.18 34.86
CA GLN A 113 -27.39 -6.75 35.45
C GLN A 113 -26.91 -8.00 34.69
N GLU A 114 -27.83 -8.89 34.29
CA GLU A 114 -27.52 -10.08 33.50
C GLU A 114 -26.97 -9.72 32.12
N ASP A 115 -27.51 -8.69 31.45
CA ASP A 115 -27.02 -8.20 30.16
C ASP A 115 -25.59 -7.65 30.26
N TYR A 116 -25.25 -6.93 31.34
CA TYR A 116 -23.88 -6.45 31.59
C TYR A 116 -22.91 -7.61 31.88
N TYR A 117 -23.33 -8.61 32.67
CA TYR A 117 -22.52 -9.81 32.90
C TYR A 117 -22.29 -10.62 31.62
N THR A 118 -23.32 -10.72 30.77
CA THR A 118 -23.21 -11.36 29.46
C THR A 118 -22.22 -10.62 28.57
N THR A 119 -22.29 -9.29 28.55
CA THR A 119 -21.36 -8.43 27.81
C THR A 119 -19.91 -8.58 28.33
N CYS A 120 -19.72 -8.54 29.65
CA CYS A 120 -18.43 -8.76 30.31
C CYS A 120 -17.81 -10.11 29.90
N ASN A 121 -18.58 -11.19 29.96
CA ASN A 121 -18.13 -12.52 29.56
C ASN A 121 -17.81 -12.60 28.06
N TRP A 122 -18.62 -11.96 27.23
CA TRP A 122 -18.35 -11.87 25.80
C TRP A 122 -17.03 -11.17 25.51
N ILE A 123 -16.74 -10.04 26.19
CA ILE A 123 -15.46 -9.33 26.05
C ILE A 123 -14.31 -10.25 26.43
N LYS A 124 -14.35 -10.90 27.60
CA LYS A 124 -13.31 -11.84 28.05
C LYS A 124 -13.01 -12.93 27.02
N ASN A 125 -14.05 -13.49 26.42
CA ASN A 125 -13.91 -14.57 25.45
C ASN A 125 -13.33 -14.11 24.11
N ASN A 126 -13.63 -12.88 23.67
CA ASN A 126 -13.25 -12.39 22.34
C ASN A 126 -12.02 -11.47 22.34
N LYS A 127 -11.66 -10.88 23.48
CA LYS A 127 -10.62 -9.87 23.60
C LYS A 127 -9.26 -10.33 23.08
N THR A 128 -8.86 -11.56 23.41
CA THR A 128 -7.58 -12.12 22.97
C THR A 128 -7.53 -12.26 21.46
N TYR A 129 -8.59 -12.81 20.85
CA TYR A 129 -8.70 -12.98 19.40
C TYR A 129 -8.66 -11.64 18.67
N LEU A 130 -9.52 -10.69 19.07
CA LEU A 130 -9.60 -9.38 18.43
C LEU A 130 -8.30 -8.58 18.59
N ALA A 131 -7.66 -8.67 19.76
CA ALA A 131 -6.36 -8.04 19.99
C ALA A 131 -5.26 -8.67 19.13
N GLN A 132 -5.25 -9.99 19.00
CA GLN A 132 -4.30 -10.69 18.14
C GLN A 132 -4.44 -10.25 16.68
N CYS A 133 -5.65 -10.28 16.12
CA CYS A 133 -5.90 -9.81 14.75
C CYS A 133 -5.42 -8.37 14.55
N TYR A 134 -5.65 -7.49 15.53
CA TYR A 134 -5.16 -6.11 15.47
C TYR A 134 -3.62 -6.02 15.45
N TYR A 135 -2.92 -6.75 16.33
CA TYR A 135 -1.46 -6.69 16.42
C TYR A 135 -0.79 -7.34 15.20
N GLU A 136 -1.39 -8.39 14.67
CA GLU A 136 -0.92 -9.11 13.47
C GLU A 136 -1.37 -8.42 12.17
N GLN A 137 -2.23 -7.38 12.26
CA GLN A 137 -2.80 -6.67 11.12
C GLN A 137 -3.55 -7.62 10.16
N GLU A 138 -4.28 -8.57 10.73
CA GLU A 138 -5.08 -9.55 10.00
C GLU A 138 -6.56 -9.15 9.96
N LEU A 139 -7.28 -9.69 8.97
CA LEU A 139 -8.72 -9.52 8.86
C LEU A 139 -9.43 -10.25 10.02
N ILE A 140 -10.40 -9.58 10.61
CA ILE A 140 -11.27 -10.18 11.63
C ILE A 140 -12.39 -10.92 10.92
N ASP A 141 -12.55 -12.21 11.21
CA ASP A 141 -13.65 -13.01 10.70
C ASP A 141 -14.94 -12.65 11.44
N GLN A 142 -15.81 -11.88 10.80
CA GLN A 142 -17.06 -11.41 11.40
C GLN A 142 -18.04 -12.56 11.67
N ASP A 143 -17.99 -13.64 10.90
CA ASP A 143 -18.88 -14.78 11.06
C ASP A 143 -18.50 -15.63 12.28
N SER A 144 -17.23 -15.55 12.70
CA SER A 144 -16.75 -16.21 13.92
C SER A 144 -17.22 -15.52 15.22
N ILE A 145 -17.70 -14.27 15.12
CA ILE A 145 -18.07 -13.45 16.27
C ILE A 145 -19.56 -13.62 16.59
N ASN A 146 -19.83 -14.40 17.63
CA ASN A 146 -21.19 -14.55 18.16
C ASN A 146 -21.52 -13.41 19.13
N TYR A 147 -22.23 -12.38 18.65
CA TYR A 147 -22.70 -11.29 19.50
C TYR A 147 -23.80 -11.78 20.46
N PRO A 148 -23.81 -11.28 21.72
CA PRO A 148 -24.81 -11.71 22.69
C PRO A 148 -26.20 -11.19 22.34
N ILE A 149 -27.22 -11.96 22.68
CA ILE A 149 -28.62 -11.54 22.61
C ILE A 149 -28.97 -10.97 23.98
N LEU A 150 -29.19 -9.65 24.02
CA LEU A 150 -29.55 -8.93 25.23
C LEU A 150 -31.04 -9.12 25.53
N GLN A 151 -31.38 -9.27 26.81
CA GLN A 151 -32.76 -9.46 27.27
C GLN A 151 -33.50 -8.13 27.39
N THR A 152 -32.77 -7.04 27.60
CA THR A 152 -33.28 -5.68 27.72
C THR A 152 -32.86 -4.81 26.55
N THR A 153 -33.63 -3.76 26.28
CA THR A 153 -33.29 -2.72 25.30
C THR A 153 -32.47 -1.62 25.98
N ASP A 154 -31.34 -1.97 26.59
CA ASP A 154 -30.40 -0.96 27.10
C ASP A 154 -29.71 -0.28 25.90
N GLN A 155 -30.01 1.00 25.70
CA GLN A 155 -29.45 1.78 24.61
C GLN A 155 -27.92 1.87 24.66
N ILE A 156 -27.31 1.84 25.85
CA ILE A 156 -25.85 1.90 26.02
C ILE A 156 -25.21 0.64 25.42
N LEU A 157 -25.70 -0.53 25.79
CA LEU A 157 -25.18 -1.80 25.27
C LEU A 157 -25.49 -1.97 23.78
N MET A 158 -26.68 -1.55 23.33
CA MET A 158 -27.03 -1.55 21.90
C MET A 158 -26.09 -0.68 21.07
N ASN A 159 -25.80 0.54 21.55
CA ASN A 159 -24.85 1.45 20.90
C ASN A 159 -23.45 0.86 20.92
N TYR A 160 -23.00 0.31 22.05
CA TYR A 160 -21.69 -0.33 22.18
C TYR A 160 -21.47 -1.42 21.14
N PHE A 161 -22.39 -2.39 21.02
CA PHE A 161 -22.25 -3.46 20.03
C PHE A 161 -22.41 -2.96 18.58
N GLY A 162 -23.23 -1.93 18.35
CA GLY A 162 -23.34 -1.26 17.05
C GLY A 162 -22.03 -0.61 16.63
N ASP A 163 -21.42 0.16 17.54
CA ASP A 163 -20.16 0.86 17.32
C ASP A 163 -19.00 -0.12 17.15
N LEU A 164 -18.98 -1.22 17.91
CA LEU A 164 -17.97 -2.27 17.78
C LEU A 164 -18.07 -3.00 16.45
N LYS A 165 -19.28 -3.36 16.00
CA LYS A 165 -19.51 -3.95 14.68
C LYS A 165 -19.02 -3.03 13.57
N GLN A 166 -19.40 -1.76 13.63
CA GLN A 166 -18.96 -0.78 12.63
C GLN A 166 -17.44 -0.61 12.66
N CYS A 167 -16.83 -0.56 13.85
CA CYS A 167 -15.39 -0.49 14.00
C CYS A 167 -14.66 -1.68 13.36
N ILE A 168 -15.19 -2.90 13.49
CA ILE A 168 -14.61 -4.10 12.87
C ILE A 168 -14.74 -4.05 11.34
N ILE A 169 -15.88 -3.57 10.82
CA ILE A 169 -16.07 -3.37 9.37
C ILE A 169 -15.08 -2.35 8.82
N ASP A 170 -14.98 -1.19 9.47
CA ASP A 170 -14.04 -0.13 9.08
C ASP A 170 -12.59 -0.65 9.11
N TYR A 171 -12.21 -1.36 10.19
CA TYR A 171 -10.89 -1.97 10.35
C TYR A 171 -10.59 -2.97 9.22
N ASN A 172 -11.51 -3.90 8.93
CA ASN A 172 -11.32 -4.89 7.86
C ASN A 172 -11.15 -4.23 6.48
N ASN A 173 -11.91 -3.16 6.21
CA ASN A 173 -11.77 -2.41 4.96
C ASN A 173 -10.38 -1.77 4.85
N ASP A 174 -9.89 -1.17 5.94
CA ASP A 174 -8.56 -0.55 5.97
C ASP A 174 -7.44 -1.58 5.88
N ILE A 175 -7.57 -2.75 6.51
CA ILE A 175 -6.63 -3.88 6.38
C ILE A 175 -6.63 -4.44 4.96
N TYR A 176 -7.81 -4.56 4.33
CA TYR A 176 -7.89 -4.96 2.93
C TYR A 176 -7.12 -3.99 2.03
N GLU A 177 -7.32 -2.68 2.22
CA GLU A 177 -6.58 -1.66 1.47
C GLU A 177 -5.07 -1.71 1.75
N LEU A 178 -4.67 -1.92 3.01
CA LEU A 178 -3.27 -2.09 3.41
C LEU A 178 -2.62 -3.27 2.68
N ASN A 179 -3.32 -4.41 2.62
CA ASN A 179 -2.86 -5.61 1.92
C ASN A 179 -2.72 -5.39 0.40
N GLU A 180 -3.63 -4.62 -0.21
CA GLU A 180 -3.50 -4.22 -1.61
C GLU A 180 -2.27 -3.31 -1.83
N TYR A 181 -1.98 -2.41 -0.90
CA TYR A 181 -0.76 -1.60 -0.97
C TYR A 181 0.51 -2.44 -0.82
N GLU A 182 0.53 -3.37 0.14
CA GLU A 182 1.67 -4.27 0.36
C GLU A 182 1.97 -5.12 -0.88
N ARG A 183 0.94 -5.66 -1.53
CA ARG A 183 1.08 -6.40 -2.79
C ARG A 183 1.62 -5.50 -3.89
N GLY A 184 1.12 -4.27 -4.00
CA GLY A 184 1.55 -3.32 -5.03
C GLY A 184 2.96 -2.77 -4.85
N GLN A 185 3.53 -2.83 -3.64
CA GLN A 185 4.92 -2.47 -3.38
C GLN A 185 5.92 -3.49 -3.90
N ARG A 186 5.55 -4.77 -3.96
CA ARG A 186 6.47 -5.85 -4.30
C ARG A 186 6.53 -6.01 -5.82
N PRO A 187 7.60 -5.56 -6.49
CA PRO A 187 7.71 -5.74 -7.93
C PRO A 187 7.82 -7.23 -8.26
N ASN A 188 7.07 -7.68 -9.28
CA ASN A 188 7.32 -9.00 -9.85
C ASN A 188 8.66 -8.99 -10.61
N THR A 189 9.26 -10.16 -10.87
CA THR A 189 10.58 -10.30 -11.50
C THR A 189 10.70 -9.52 -12.83
N PHE A 190 9.64 -9.53 -13.65
CA PHE A 190 9.61 -8.76 -14.89
C PHE A 190 9.66 -7.24 -14.65
N GLU A 191 9.02 -6.78 -13.58
CA GLU A 191 8.99 -5.36 -13.20
C GLU A 191 10.35 -4.91 -12.71
N LEU A 192 11.03 -5.76 -11.92
CA LEU A 192 12.39 -5.53 -11.45
C LEU A 192 13.35 -5.35 -12.63
N PHE A 193 13.31 -6.25 -13.62
CA PHE A 193 14.09 -6.10 -14.85
C PHE A 193 13.78 -4.78 -15.55
N TYR A 194 12.50 -4.40 -15.63
CA TYR A 194 12.10 -3.18 -16.32
C TYR A 194 12.56 -1.91 -15.60
N ILE A 195 12.52 -1.88 -14.26
CA ILE A 195 13.06 -0.79 -13.44
C ILE A 195 14.57 -0.62 -13.68
N ILE A 196 15.31 -1.73 -13.82
CA ILE A 196 16.76 -1.71 -14.06
C ILE A 196 17.10 -1.25 -15.49
N PHE A 197 16.38 -1.73 -16.50
CA PHE A 197 16.71 -1.46 -17.91
C PHE A 197 16.05 -0.21 -18.50
N SER A 198 14.95 0.27 -17.93
CA SER A 198 14.28 1.47 -18.46
C SER A 198 15.13 2.74 -18.49
N PRO A 199 15.97 3.04 -17.48
CA PRO A 199 16.83 4.22 -17.53
C PRO A 199 17.89 4.11 -18.64
N LEU A 200 18.33 2.88 -18.95
CA LEU A 200 19.24 2.60 -20.06
C LEU A 200 18.55 2.84 -21.40
N PHE A 201 17.32 2.34 -21.59
CA PHE A 201 16.54 2.60 -22.80
C PHE A 201 16.29 4.09 -23.01
N LEU A 202 15.99 4.83 -21.93
CA LEU A 202 15.84 6.28 -21.99
C LEU A 202 17.14 6.97 -22.41
N SER A 203 18.27 6.60 -21.80
CA SER A 203 19.58 7.19 -22.08
C SER A 203 20.04 6.92 -23.51
N ILE A 204 19.78 5.72 -24.03
CA ILE A 204 20.07 5.33 -25.41
C ILE A 204 19.15 6.07 -26.39
N GLY A 205 17.85 6.11 -26.13
CA GLY A 205 16.85 6.79 -26.97
C GLY A 205 17.13 8.29 -27.08
N LEU A 206 17.35 8.97 -25.95
CA LEU A 206 17.70 10.40 -25.91
C LEU A 206 19.05 10.67 -26.57
N GLY A 207 20.07 9.86 -26.25
CA GLY A 207 21.39 9.99 -26.87
C GLY A 207 21.33 9.88 -28.40
N TRP A 208 20.49 8.99 -28.91
CA TRP A 208 20.29 8.84 -30.35
C TRP A 208 19.60 10.04 -31.01
N GLU A 209 18.62 10.68 -30.36
CA GLU A 209 18.03 11.93 -30.85
C GLU A 209 19.07 13.06 -30.94
N PHE A 210 20.01 13.14 -29.99
CA PHE A 210 21.13 14.08 -30.06
C PHE A 210 22.07 13.78 -31.24
N VAL A 211 22.38 12.51 -31.52
CA VAL A 211 23.20 12.13 -32.69
C VAL A 211 22.59 12.64 -33.98
N LYS A 212 21.28 12.44 -34.15
CA LYS A 212 20.53 12.91 -35.32
C LYS A 212 20.53 14.44 -35.43
N PHE A 213 20.36 15.15 -34.31
CA PHE A 213 20.45 16.61 -34.28
C PHE A 213 21.81 17.11 -34.77
N ILE A 214 22.90 16.46 -34.34
CA ILE A 214 24.27 16.82 -34.74
C ILE A 214 24.54 16.43 -36.20
N ALA A 215 23.99 15.31 -36.68
CA ALA A 215 24.24 14.78 -38.02
C ALA A 215 23.43 15.48 -39.13
N LYS A 216 22.31 16.13 -38.82
CA LYS A 216 21.48 16.89 -39.78
C LYS A 216 22.09 18.24 -40.22
N ARG A 217 23.40 18.41 -40.10
CA ARG A 217 24.12 19.61 -40.53
C ARG A 217 24.38 19.62 -42.03
#